data_AF-A0A2K4DTG7-F1
#
_entry.id   AF-A0A2K4DTG7-F1
#
_cell.length_a   1.000
_cell.length_b   1.000
_cell.length_c   1.000
_cell.angle_alpha   90.00
_cell.angle_beta   90.00
_cell.angle_gamma   90.00
#
_symmetry.space_group_name_H-M   'P 1'
#
loop_
_entity.id
_entity.type
_entity.pdbx_description
1 polymer ?
#
loop_
_entity_poly.entity_id
_entity_poly.type
_entity_poly.pdbx_seq_one_letter_code
_entity_poly.pdbx_strand_id
1 'polypeptide(L)'
;MKKSIFALMTMVSLGAAGLESGQAHASEATPNQYNQQSSVTTTNTNNTSNDSTSSVYQRFIAAGGTQELWEKVVLPESSGNPNASNGQYHGLGQTNQSWGYGSVETQTKGMIQYAKERYGSIEAAISFREANGWW
;
A
#
# COMPACT_ATOMS: atom_id res chain seq x y z
N MET A 1 -27.37 -25.88 -6.85
CA MET A 1 -28.42 -24.96 -7.33
C MET A 1 -28.44 -23.73 -6.43
N LYS A 2 -28.25 -22.54 -7.01
CA LYS A 2 -28.88 -21.24 -6.71
C LYS A 2 -27.93 -20.13 -7.17
N LYS A 3 -28.38 -19.45 -8.23
CA LYS A 3 -27.82 -18.26 -8.85
C LYS A 3 -28.23 -17.04 -8.01
N SER A 4 -27.39 -16.00 -7.91
CA SER A 4 -27.80 -14.60 -7.66
C SER A 4 -26.61 -13.69 -8.00
N ILE A 5 -26.57 -13.06 -9.18
CA ILE A 5 -27.23 -11.80 -9.62
C ILE A 5 -26.44 -10.57 -9.14
N PHE A 6 -25.71 -9.98 -10.10
CA PHE A 6 -25.17 -8.63 -10.08
C PHE A 6 -26.31 -7.60 -10.02
N ALA A 7 -26.18 -6.60 -9.15
CA ALA A 7 -26.99 -5.39 -9.18
C ALA A 7 -26.09 -4.17 -9.44
N LEU A 8 -26.17 -3.62 -10.65
CA LEU A 8 -25.78 -2.24 -10.96
C LEU A 8 -26.88 -1.32 -10.43
N MET A 9 -26.52 -0.23 -9.74
CA MET A 9 -27.47 0.87 -9.53
C MET A 9 -26.74 2.22 -9.43
N THR A 10 -26.85 2.95 -10.55
CA THR A 10 -27.06 4.40 -10.72
C THR A 10 -26.19 5.42 -9.99
N MET A 11 -25.53 6.25 -10.82
CA MET A 11 -24.98 7.55 -10.49
C MET A 11 -26.08 8.55 -10.08
N VAL A 12 -25.77 9.37 -9.08
CA VAL A 12 -26.46 10.64 -8.84
C VAL A 12 -25.45 11.76 -9.06
N SER A 13 -25.66 12.50 -10.15
CA SER A 13 -25.11 13.83 -10.37
C SER A 13 -26.21 14.83 -9.99
N LEU A 14 -25.92 15.71 -9.03
CA LEU A 14 -26.67 16.94 -8.81
C LEU A 14 -25.68 18.11 -8.91
N GLY A 15 -25.91 18.99 -9.87
CA GLY A 15 -25.21 20.27 -9.98
C GLY A 15 -25.86 21.37 -9.16
N ALA A 16 -25.19 22.50 -9.04
CA ALA A 16 -25.79 23.82 -8.85
C ALA A 16 -24.78 24.90 -9.25
N ALA A 17 -25.18 25.73 -10.21
CA ALA A 17 -24.53 27.00 -10.53
C ALA A 17 -24.93 28.07 -9.50
N GLY A 18 -24.02 29.00 -9.21
CA GLY A 18 -24.30 30.21 -8.45
C GLY A 18 -23.18 31.21 -8.65
N LEU A 19 -23.46 32.26 -9.42
CA LEU A 19 -22.66 33.49 -9.52
C LEU A 19 -23.22 34.46 -8.48
N GLU A 20 -22.39 35.04 -7.61
CA GLU A 20 -22.72 36.34 -7.02
C GLU A 20 -21.45 37.10 -6.64
N SER A 21 -21.34 38.29 -7.20
CA SER A 21 -20.30 39.29 -6.94
C SER A 21 -20.68 40.13 -5.71
N GLY A 22 -19.78 40.24 -4.74
CA GLY A 22 -19.91 41.16 -3.62
C GLY A 22 -18.53 41.54 -3.10
N GLN A 23 -18.22 42.83 -3.16
CA GLN A 23 -16.94 43.42 -2.79
C GLN A 23 -17.18 44.44 -1.68
N ALA A 24 -16.55 44.28 -0.51
CA ALA A 24 -16.03 45.37 0.33
C ALA A 24 -15.48 44.90 1.71
N HIS A 25 -14.24 45.33 1.96
CA HIS A 25 -13.66 45.85 3.22
C HIS A 25 -13.18 44.93 4.37
N ALA A 26 -11.84 44.89 4.46
CA ALA A 26 -10.97 45.23 5.60
C ALA A 26 -10.80 44.29 6.81
N SER A 27 -9.61 43.67 6.83
CA SER A 27 -8.64 43.55 7.93
C SER A 27 -9.05 42.88 9.25
N GLU A 28 -8.59 41.64 9.44
CA GLU A 28 -7.75 41.27 10.60
C GLU A 28 -7.03 39.94 10.34
N ALA A 29 -5.75 39.89 10.71
CA ALA A 29 -4.85 38.79 10.43
C ALA A 29 -5.11 37.59 11.35
N THR A 30 -5.38 36.43 10.77
CA THR A 30 -5.01 35.09 11.30
C THR A 30 -5.36 34.03 10.26
N PRO A 31 -4.37 33.33 9.68
CA PRO A 31 -4.64 32.04 9.07
C PRO A 31 -4.10 30.90 9.93
N ASN A 32 -5.02 30.06 10.41
CA ASN A 32 -4.78 28.69 10.84
C ASN A 32 -3.89 27.98 9.83
N GLN A 33 -2.72 27.53 10.26
CA GLN A 33 -1.87 26.62 9.50
C GLN A 33 -2.31 25.18 9.77
N TYR A 34 -3.09 24.61 8.87
CA TYR A 34 -3.08 23.17 8.62
C TYR A 34 -2.63 22.95 7.18
N ASN A 35 -1.32 23.07 6.97
CA ASN A 35 -0.67 22.67 5.74
C ASN A 35 0.49 21.73 6.11
N GLN A 36 0.20 20.44 6.24
CA GLN A 36 1.22 19.41 6.41
C GLN A 36 1.82 19.10 5.03
N GLN A 37 2.64 20.03 4.55
CA GLN A 37 3.63 19.74 3.52
C GLN A 37 4.86 19.16 4.22
N SER A 38 5.01 17.84 4.15
CA SER A 38 6.33 17.23 4.30
C SER A 38 6.85 16.95 2.90
N SER A 39 7.59 17.92 2.36
CA SER A 39 8.52 17.69 1.26
C SER A 39 9.53 16.64 1.72
N VAL A 40 9.43 15.40 1.24
CA VAL A 40 10.55 14.47 1.31
C VAL A 40 11.27 14.54 -0.02
N THR A 41 12.39 15.23 0.04
CA THR A 41 13.43 15.36 -0.97
C THR A 41 13.72 14.01 -1.65
N THR A 42 13.44 13.94 -2.95
CA THR A 42 14.05 12.95 -3.85
C THR A 42 15.53 13.28 -3.99
N THR A 43 16.37 12.52 -3.30
CA THR A 43 17.80 12.41 -3.64
C THR A 43 18.09 10.96 -3.98
N ASN A 44 18.20 10.71 -5.29
CA ASN A 44 18.92 9.55 -5.79
C ASN A 44 20.38 9.64 -5.32
N THR A 45 20.93 8.54 -4.82
CA THR A 45 22.05 7.77 -5.41
C THR A 45 22.85 7.06 -4.30
N ASN A 46 23.18 5.79 -4.56
CA ASN A 46 24.31 5.00 -4.05
C ASN A 46 24.03 3.98 -2.93
N ASN A 47 23.79 2.74 -3.38
CA ASN A 47 24.49 1.54 -2.92
C ASN A 47 24.41 1.21 -1.41
N THR A 48 23.22 0.80 -0.96
CA THR A 48 23.00 0.24 0.38
C THR A 48 22.11 -1.01 0.31
N SER A 49 22.40 -1.94 -0.61
CA SER A 49 21.55 -3.13 -0.80
C SER A 49 21.52 -4.11 0.38
N ASN A 50 22.42 -3.96 1.37
CA ASN A 50 22.46 -4.87 2.53
C ASN A 50 21.86 -4.24 3.81
N ASP A 51 22.11 -2.95 4.07
CA ASP A 51 21.63 -2.29 5.30
C ASP A 51 20.16 -1.84 5.19
N SER A 52 19.72 -1.39 4.01
CA SER A 52 18.30 -1.04 3.78
C SER A 52 17.41 -2.27 3.89
N THR A 53 17.82 -3.41 3.34
CA THR A 53 17.10 -4.69 3.46
C THR A 53 17.01 -5.14 4.92
N SER A 54 18.09 -4.98 5.70
CA SER A 54 18.08 -5.24 7.15
C SER A 54 17.07 -4.34 7.87
N SER A 55 17.06 -3.03 7.61
CA SER A 55 16.10 -2.11 8.23
C SER A 55 14.64 -2.39 7.85
N VAL A 56 14.38 -2.79 6.59
CA VAL A 56 13.03 -3.16 6.13
C VAL A 56 12.61 -4.48 6.76
N TYR A 57 13.51 -5.47 6.81
CA TYR A 57 13.28 -6.74 7.48
C TYR A 57 12.87 -6.54 8.94
N GLN A 58 13.61 -5.72 9.70
CA GLN A 58 13.28 -5.46 11.10
C GLN A 58 11.88 -4.84 11.26
N ARG A 59 11.52 -3.89 10.38
CA ARG A 59 10.17 -3.30 10.38
C ARG A 59 9.09 -4.30 9.97
N PHE A 60 9.41 -5.21 9.06
CA PHE A 60 8.53 -6.29 8.64
C PHE A 60 8.25 -7.26 9.80
N ILE A 61 9.28 -7.70 10.51
CA ILE A 61 9.13 -8.55 11.70
C ILE A 61 8.37 -7.82 12.81
N ALA A 62 8.68 -6.55 13.07
CA ALA A 62 7.98 -5.74 14.06
C ALA A 62 6.48 -5.55 13.73
N ALA A 63 6.12 -5.53 12.45
CA ALA A 63 4.74 -5.44 11.98
C ALA A 63 3.98 -6.77 12.03
N GLY A 64 4.59 -7.84 12.55
CA GLY A 64 4.01 -9.17 12.68
C GLY A 64 4.29 -10.11 11.51
N GLY A 65 5.16 -9.73 10.58
CA GLY A 65 5.66 -10.62 9.54
C GLY A 65 6.52 -11.74 10.14
N THR A 66 6.56 -12.90 9.48
CA THR A 66 7.41 -14.03 9.90
C THR A 66 8.68 -14.08 9.05
N GLN A 67 9.76 -14.63 9.59
CA GLN A 67 10.99 -14.85 8.82
C GLN A 67 10.72 -15.70 7.56
N GLU A 68 9.88 -16.72 7.66
CA GLU A 68 9.54 -17.57 6.51
C GLU A 68 8.75 -16.82 5.44
N LEU A 69 7.78 -15.96 5.82
CA LEU A 69 7.06 -15.13 4.86
C LEU A 69 8.02 -14.13 4.17
N TRP A 70 9.01 -13.63 4.90
CA TRP A 70 10.04 -12.78 4.33
C TRP A 70 10.91 -13.52 3.31
N GLU A 71 11.50 -14.65 3.71
CA GLU A 71 12.43 -15.42 2.88
C GLU A 71 11.75 -16.06 1.68
N LYS A 72 10.54 -16.58 1.88
CA LYS A 72 9.84 -17.36 0.86
C LYS A 72 8.96 -16.51 -0.02
N VAL A 73 8.50 -15.34 0.41
CA VAL A 73 7.64 -14.46 -0.41
C VAL A 73 8.34 -13.13 -0.67
N VAL A 74 8.64 -12.35 0.36
CA VAL A 74 9.11 -10.96 0.16
C VAL A 74 10.40 -10.87 -0.65
N LEU A 75 11.42 -11.68 -0.30
CA LEU A 75 12.70 -11.66 -0.99
C LEU A 75 12.58 -12.06 -2.47
N PRO A 76 11.89 -13.16 -2.83
CA PRO A 76 11.68 -13.48 -4.24
C PRO A 76 10.79 -12.50 -5.01
N GLU A 77 9.76 -11.92 -4.39
CA GLU A 77 8.83 -11.02 -5.09
C GLU A 77 9.45 -9.63 -5.31
N SER A 78 10.14 -9.08 -4.32
CA SER A 78 10.56 -7.67 -4.29
C SER A 78 12.03 -7.44 -3.95
N SER A 79 12.79 -8.51 -3.68
CA SER A 79 14.14 -8.41 -3.08
C SER A 79 14.15 -7.62 -1.76
N GLY A 80 13.04 -7.58 -1.03
CA GLY A 80 12.91 -6.79 0.20
C GLY A 80 12.72 -5.28 -0.03
N ASN A 81 12.45 -4.84 -1.26
CA ASN A 81 12.24 -3.44 -1.58
C ASN A 81 10.74 -3.07 -1.43
N PRO A 82 10.36 -2.24 -0.43
CA PRO A 82 8.97 -1.83 -0.23
C PRO A 82 8.45 -0.89 -1.33
N ASN A 83 9.32 -0.39 -2.20
CA ASN A 83 8.97 0.43 -3.36
C ASN A 83 9.17 -0.33 -4.69
N ALA A 84 9.35 -1.66 -4.66
CA ALA A 84 9.45 -2.45 -5.88
C ALA A 84 8.19 -2.28 -6.73
N SER A 85 8.36 -2.16 -8.05
CA SER A 85 7.25 -2.09 -8.98
C SER A 85 7.61 -2.65 -10.34
N ASN A 86 6.66 -3.35 -10.96
CA ASN A 86 6.72 -3.75 -12.37
C ASN A 86 5.67 -3.03 -13.25
N GLY A 87 5.13 -1.92 -12.75
CA GLY A 87 4.06 -1.14 -13.39
C GLY A 87 2.65 -1.56 -12.99
N GLN A 88 2.37 -2.86 -12.86
CA GLN A 88 1.06 -3.36 -12.43
C GLN A 88 1.02 -3.72 -10.94
N TYR A 89 2.13 -4.22 -10.42
CA TYR A 89 2.27 -4.75 -9.07
C TYR A 89 3.31 -3.94 -8.30
N HIS A 90 3.07 -3.78 -7.00
CA HIS A 90 3.81 -2.86 -6.13
C HIS A 90 4.12 -3.47 -4.76
N GLY A 91 5.20 -2.97 -4.16
CA GLY A 91 5.58 -3.24 -2.78
C GLY A 91 6.22 -4.62 -2.54
N LEU A 92 6.40 -4.93 -1.26
CA LEU A 92 7.06 -6.14 -0.75
C LEU A 92 6.44 -7.43 -1.29
N GLY A 93 5.11 -7.41 -1.45
CA GLY A 93 4.34 -8.55 -1.92
C GLY A 93 4.04 -8.53 -3.41
N GLN A 94 4.54 -7.55 -4.18
CA GLN A 94 4.17 -7.36 -5.60
C GLN A 94 2.66 -7.54 -5.84
N THR A 95 1.85 -6.65 -5.26
CA THR A 95 0.39 -6.71 -5.33
C THR A 95 -0.20 -5.54 -6.11
N ASN A 96 -1.43 -5.69 -6.60
CA ASN A 96 -2.24 -4.58 -7.12
C ASN A 96 -3.23 -4.02 -6.08
N GLN A 97 -3.20 -4.56 -4.85
CA GLN A 97 -4.03 -4.08 -3.76
C GLN A 97 -3.48 -2.75 -3.20
N SER A 98 -4.36 -1.93 -2.62
CA SER A 98 -4.01 -0.61 -2.09
C SER A 98 -2.91 -0.64 -1.02
N TRP A 99 -2.84 -1.73 -0.24
CA TRP A 99 -1.81 -1.89 0.79
C TRP A 99 -0.39 -1.99 0.20
N GLY A 100 -0.23 -2.36 -1.06
CA GLY A 100 1.08 -2.45 -1.75
C GLY A 100 1.80 -1.12 -1.91
N TYR A 101 1.09 0.01 -1.79
CA TYR A 101 1.65 1.36 -1.90
C TYR A 101 1.94 2.00 -0.54
N GLY A 102 1.61 1.30 0.56
CA GLY A 102 1.74 1.82 1.91
C GLY A 102 3.16 1.70 2.47
N SER A 103 3.30 2.01 3.76
CA SER A 103 4.54 1.76 4.51
C SER A 103 4.86 0.26 4.61
N VAL A 104 6.08 -0.10 5.02
CA VAL A 104 6.46 -1.50 5.33
C VAL A 104 5.43 -2.17 6.23
N GLU A 105 4.93 -1.47 7.25
CA GLU A 105 3.95 -2.02 8.17
C GLU A 105 2.56 -2.21 7.54
N THR A 106 2.12 -1.24 6.73
CA THR A 106 0.88 -1.36 5.94
C THR A 106 0.95 -2.55 4.99
N GLN A 107 2.07 -2.69 4.28
CA GLN A 107 2.31 -3.78 3.36
C GLN A 107 2.33 -5.11 4.10
N THR A 108 3.06 -5.22 5.21
CA THR A 108 3.13 -6.44 6.03
C THR A 108 1.76 -6.89 6.52
N LYS A 109 0.97 -5.96 7.09
CA LYS A 109 -0.39 -6.23 7.54
C LYS A 109 -1.30 -6.68 6.38
N GLY A 110 -1.18 -6.02 5.23
CA GLY A 110 -1.87 -6.40 4.01
C GLY A 110 -1.51 -7.81 3.55
N MET A 111 -0.22 -8.16 3.54
CA MET A 111 0.27 -9.49 3.17
C MET A 111 -0.27 -10.58 4.11
N ILE A 112 -0.28 -10.32 5.42
CA ILE A 112 -0.80 -11.28 6.42
C ILE A 112 -2.30 -11.50 6.26
N GLN A 113 -3.08 -10.43 6.06
CA GLN A 113 -4.52 -10.55 5.85
C GLN A 113 -4.83 -11.27 4.54
N TYR A 114 -4.14 -10.91 3.46
CA TYR A 114 -4.27 -11.58 2.17
C TYR A 114 -3.93 -13.07 2.26
N ALA A 115 -2.87 -13.43 3.00
CA ALA A 115 -2.52 -14.83 3.25
C ALA A 115 -3.66 -15.59 3.95
N LYS A 116 -4.26 -15.00 4.98
CA LYS A 116 -5.37 -15.59 5.74
C LYS A 116 -6.65 -15.69 4.91
N GLU A 117 -7.01 -14.65 4.19
CA GLU A 117 -8.27 -14.59 3.42
C GLU A 117 -8.23 -15.50 2.20
N ARG A 118 -7.10 -15.55 1.48
CA ARG A 118 -6.96 -16.30 0.23
C ARG A 118 -6.53 -17.75 0.45
N TYR A 119 -5.60 -17.99 1.37
CA TYR A 119 -4.97 -19.30 1.57
C TYR A 119 -5.36 -19.97 2.89
N GLY A 120 -6.03 -19.25 3.80
CA GLY A 120 -6.40 -19.73 5.13
C GLY A 120 -5.32 -19.51 6.19
N SER A 121 -4.03 -19.49 5.80
CA SER A 121 -2.90 -19.23 6.70
C SER A 121 -1.66 -18.72 5.94
N ILE A 122 -0.69 -18.19 6.69
CA ILE A 122 0.62 -17.81 6.14
C ILE A 122 1.35 -19.04 5.60
N GLU A 123 1.32 -20.17 6.32
CA GLU A 123 1.96 -21.42 5.91
C GLU A 123 1.38 -21.96 4.59
N ALA A 124 0.06 -21.87 4.41
CA ALA A 124 -0.61 -22.27 3.18
C ALA A 124 -0.24 -21.34 2.00
N ALA A 125 -0.10 -20.04 2.24
CA ALA A 125 0.35 -19.08 1.22
C ALA A 125 1.80 -19.35 0.78
N ILE A 126 2.70 -19.64 1.73
CA ILE A 126 4.09 -20.01 1.45
C ILE A 126 4.14 -21.30 0.62
N SER A 127 3.42 -22.34 1.06
CA SER A 127 3.36 -23.62 0.36
C SER A 127 2.84 -23.46 -1.07
N PHE A 128 1.81 -22.62 -1.25
CA PHE A 128 1.28 -22.28 -2.56
C PHE A 128 2.33 -21.62 -3.45
N ARG A 129 3.05 -20.61 -2.92
CA ARG A 129 4.09 -19.91 -3.66
C ARG A 129 5.23 -20.82 -4.08
N GLU A 130 5.71 -21.66 -3.17
CA GLU A 130 6.81 -22.59 -3.48
C GLU A 130 6.41 -23.58 -4.59
N ALA A 131 5.14 -24.00 -4.63
CA ALA A 131 4.63 -24.88 -5.67
C ALA A 131 4.36 -24.18 -7.02
N ASN A 132 3.98 -22.91 -7.01
CA ASN A 132 3.45 -22.22 -8.20
C ASN A 132 4.35 -21.09 -8.75
N GLY A 133 5.30 -20.59 -7.95
CA GLY A 133 6.14 -19.45 -8.29
C GLY A 133 5.46 -18.09 -8.21
N TRP A 134 4.21 -18.04 -7.73
CA TRP A 134 3.42 -16.83 -7.48
C TRP A 134 2.58 -17.01 -6.22
N TRP A 135 2.14 -15.91 -5.61
CA TRP A 135 1.37 -15.92 -4.38
C TRP A 135 0.19 -14.94 -4.41
#